data_AF-A0A0R1X5M3-F1
#
_entry.id   AF-A0A0R1X5M3-F1
#
_cell.length_a   1.000
_cell.length_b   1.000
_cell.length_c   1.000
_cell.angle_alpha   90.00
_cell.angle_beta   90.00
_cell.angle_gamma   90.00
#
_symmetry.space_group_name_H-M   'P 1'
#
loop_
_entity.id
_entity.type
_entity.pdbx_description
1 polymer ?
#
loop_
_entity_poly.entity_id
_entity_poly.type
_entity_poly.pdbx_seq_one_letter_code
_entity_poly.pdbx_strand_id
1 'polypeptide(L)' 'MDGMSETTVTSLRFKDDQYEKVKKLAAFHGVSVTMYMRQAVLERMEDEEDYKDAVDNIQASHGATVSRDEVKKRLGMP' A
#
# COMPACT_ATOMS: atom_id res chain seq x y z
N MET A 1 18.48 -6.59 -21.90
CA MET A 1 17.95 -7.92 -21.54
C MET A 1 16.88 -7.67 -20.51
N ASP A 2 15.62 -7.66 -20.92
CA ASP A 2 14.50 -7.64 -19.97
C ASP A 2 14.52 -8.96 -19.22
N GLY A 3 14.96 -8.93 -17.95
CA GLY A 3 14.76 -10.04 -17.05
C GLY A 3 13.26 -10.17 -16.85
N MET A 4 12.66 -11.25 -17.38
CA MET A 4 11.30 -11.62 -17.03
C MET A 4 11.23 -11.68 -15.51
N SER A 5 10.43 -10.82 -14.89
CA SER A 5 10.22 -10.86 -13.44
C SER A 5 9.70 -12.24 -13.09
N GLU A 6 10.50 -13.02 -12.37
CA GLU A 6 10.09 -14.36 -11.95
C GLU A 6 8.83 -14.24 -11.07
N THR A 7 7.80 -15.01 -11.40
CA THR A 7 6.57 -15.06 -10.60
C THR A 7 6.63 -16.27 -9.68
N THR A 8 6.27 -16.06 -8.42
CA THR A 8 6.19 -17.13 -7.42
C THR A 8 4.73 -17.45 -7.13
N VAL A 9 4.40 -18.74 -7.08
CA VAL A 9 3.08 -19.22 -6.65
C VAL A 9 3.09 -19.41 -5.14
N THR A 10 2.11 -18.82 -4.46
CA THR A 10 1.92 -18.97 -3.00
C THR A 10 0.58 -19.62 -2.72
N SER A 11 0.54 -20.55 -1.76
CA SER A 11 -0.70 -21.17 -1.27
C SER A 11 -1.06 -20.60 0.09
N LEU A 12 -2.30 -20.11 0.23
CA LEU A 12 -2.85 -19.61 1.49
C LEU A 12 -4.01 -20.52 1.91
N ARG A 13 -4.09 -20.81 3.21
CA ARG A 13 -5.20 -21.57 3.80
C ARG A 13 -6.08 -20.64 4.61
N PHE A 14 -7.38 -20.68 4.31
CA PHE A 14 -8.42 -19.96 5.05
C PHE A 14 -9.47 -20.96 5.52
N LYS A 15 -10.14 -20.65 6.62
CA LYS A 15 -11.44 -21.26 6.91
C LYS A 15 -12.45 -20.78 5.88
N ASP A 16 -13.49 -21.58 5.63
CA ASP A 16 -14.52 -21.24 4.64
C ASP A 16 -15.16 -19.88 4.93
N ASP A 17 -15.48 -19.58 6.19
CA ASP A 17 -16.08 -18.31 6.60
C ASP A 17 -15.16 -17.10 6.38
N GLN A 18 -13.86 -17.29 6.51
CA GLN A 18 -12.86 -16.27 6.22
C GLN A 18 -12.77 -16.05 4.70
N TYR A 19 -12.72 -17.12 3.91
CA TYR A 19 -12.61 -17.01 2.47
C TYR A 19 -13.87 -16.41 1.84
N GLU A 20 -15.06 -16.69 2.39
CA GLU A 20 -16.30 -16.02 1.97
C GLU A 20 -16.26 -14.50 2.18
N LYS A 21 -15.63 -14.01 3.25
CA LYS A 21 -15.43 -12.56 3.45
C LYS A 21 -14.52 -11.99 2.37
N VAL A 22 -13.44 -12.69 2.02
CA VAL A 22 -12.54 -12.29 0.92
C VAL A 22 -13.30 -12.21 -0.40
N LYS A 23 -14.14 -13.20 -0.73
CA LYS A 23 -14.96 -13.20 -1.96
C LYS A 23 -15.90 -11.99 -2.01
N LYS A 24 -16.58 -11.69 -0.90
CA LYS A 24 -17.50 -10.55 -0.82
C LYS A 24 -16.79 -9.22 -1.04
N LEU A 25 -15.61 -9.04 -0.44
CA LEU A 25 -14.79 -7.84 -0.62
C LEU A 25 -14.27 -7.74 -2.05
N ALA A 26 -13.73 -8.81 -2.62
CA ALA A 26 -13.30 -8.82 -4.02
C ALA A 26 -14.44 -8.42 -4.98
N ALA A 27 -15.65 -8.96 -4.77
CA ALA A 27 -16.83 -8.61 -5.53
C ALA A 27 -17.25 -7.14 -5.33
N PHE A 28 -17.21 -6.63 -4.11
CA PHE A 28 -17.49 -5.22 -3.79
C PHE A 28 -16.53 -4.27 -4.51
N HIS A 29 -15.25 -4.63 -4.60
CA HIS A 29 -14.22 -3.87 -5.31
C HIS A 29 -14.18 -4.13 -6.83
N GLY A 30 -15.03 -5.03 -7.35
CA GLY A 30 -15.09 -5.34 -8.79
C GLY A 30 -13.85 -6.06 -9.33
N VAL A 31 -13.11 -6.77 -8.49
CA VAL A 31 -11.87 -7.48 -8.87
C VAL A 31 -11.96 -8.98 -8.60
N SER A 32 -11.05 -9.77 -9.18
CA SER A 32 -10.95 -11.19 -8.87
C SER A 32 -10.43 -11.41 -7.44
N VAL A 33 -10.76 -12.56 -6.85
CA VAL A 33 -10.30 -12.91 -5.50
C VAL A 33 -8.77 -12.91 -5.39
N THR A 34 -8.08 -13.43 -6.41
CA THR A 34 -6.61 -13.43 -6.47
C THR A 34 -6.05 -12.01 -6.57
N MET A 35 -6.67 -11.13 -7.36
CA MET A 35 -6.25 -9.73 -7.46
C MET A 35 -6.43 -9.03 -6.12
N TYR A 36 -7.59 -9.20 -5.47
CA TYR A 36 -7.87 -8.63 -4.17
C TYR A 36 -6.84 -9.08 -3.12
N MET A 37 -6.52 -10.37 -3.04
CA MET A 37 -5.49 -10.89 -2.12
C MET A 37 -4.11 -10.33 -2.44
N ARG A 38 -3.75 -10.19 -3.72
CA ARG A 38 -2.48 -9.59 -4.13
C ARG A 38 -2.39 -8.13 -3.70
N GLN A 39 -3.44 -7.35 -3.94
CA GLN A 39 -3.53 -5.94 -3.55
C GLN A 39 -3.41 -5.79 -2.05
N ALA A 40 -4.18 -6.57 -1.26
CA ALA A 40 -4.13 -6.48 0.19
C ALA A 40 -2.74 -6.75 0.79
N VAL A 41 -1.93 -7.62 0.17
CA VAL A 41 -0.54 -7.86 0.61
C VAL A 41 0.35 -6.69 0.23
N LEU A 42 0.24 -6.17 -0.99
CA LEU A 42 1.07 -5.05 -1.47
C LEU A 42 0.74 -3.75 -0.73
N GLU A 43 -0.54 -3.43 -0.56
CA GLU A 43 -1.00 -2.27 0.21
C GLU A 43 -0.47 -2.31 1.65
N ARG A 44 -0.43 -3.49 2.27
CA ARG A 44 0.17 -3.61 3.61
C ARG A 44 1.69 -3.37 3.61
N MET A 45 2.40 -3.78 2.56
CA MET A 45 3.83 -3.50 2.46
C MET A 45 4.08 -2.00 2.29
N GLU A 46 3.27 -1.35 1.43
CA GLU A 46 3.29 0.09 1.21
C GLU A 46 2.97 0.86 2.51
N ASP A 47 1.95 0.46 3.28
CA ASP A 47 1.61 1.07 4.57
C ASP A 47 2.79 1.07 5.57
N GLU A 48 3.57 -0.02 5.62
CA GLU A 48 4.72 -0.15 6.52
C GLU A 48 5.90 0.70 6.06
N GLU A 49 6.12 0.79 4.75
CA GLU A 49 7.14 1.66 4.14
C GLU A 49 6.78 3.15 4.36
N ASP A 50 5.53 3.53 4.10
CA ASP A 50 5.03 4.88 4.33
C ASP A 50 5.12 5.28 5.81
N TYR A 51 4.80 4.36 6.72
CA TYR A 51 4.96 4.61 8.16
C TYR A 51 6.42 4.86 8.53
N LYS A 52 7.34 4.04 8.02
CA LYS A 52 8.77 4.20 8.25
C LYS A 52 9.26 5.55 7.71
N ASP A 53 8.90 5.90 6.49
CA ASP A 53 9.29 7.17 5.87
C ASP A 53 8.73 8.37 6.63
N ALA A 54 7.51 8.27 7.16
CA ALA A 54 6.93 9.31 8.00
C ALA A 54 7.75 9.51 9.30
N VAL A 55 8.13 8.42 9.97
CA VAL A 55 8.96 8.46 11.19
C VAL A 55 10.33 9.07 10.89
N ASP A 56 10.99 8.61 9.83
CA ASP A 56 12.33 9.09 9.44
C ASP A 56 12.29 10.60 9.10
N ASN A 57 11.24 11.06 8.40
CA ASN A 57 11.03 12.47 8.11
C ASN A 57 10.83 13.34 9.37
N ILE A 58 10.05 12.87 10.35
CA ILE A 58 9.84 13.59 11.62
C ILE A 58 11.14 13.71 12.42
N GLN A 59 11.94 12.64 12.44
CA GLN A 59 13.22 12.65 13.13
C GLN A 59 14.22 13.59 12.45
N ALA A 60 14.33 13.52 11.12
CA ALA A 60 15.23 14.36 10.34
C ALA A 60 14.85 15.85 10.39
N SER A 61 13.55 16.17 10.53
CA SER A 61 13.09 17.55 10.67
C SER A 61 13.31 18.13 12.07
N HIS A 62 13.68 17.31 13.06
CA HIS A 62 13.70 17.69 14.47
C HIS A 62 12.38 18.31 14.95
N GLY A 63 11.25 17.85 14.40
CA GLY A 63 9.92 18.40 14.68
C GLY A 63 9.62 19.74 13.99
N ALA A 64 10.49 20.22 13.11
CA ALA A 64 10.21 21.40 12.30
C ALA A 64 9.09 21.10 11.29
N THR A 65 8.15 22.04 11.19
CA THR A 65 7.04 21.97 10.23
C THR A 65 7.15 23.11 9.23
N VAL A 66 6.70 22.86 8.00
CA VAL A 66 6.56 23.88 6.96
C VAL A 66 5.10 24.31 6.85
N SER A 67 4.85 25.58 6.54
CA SER A 67 3.49 26.06 6.35
C SER A 67 2.88 25.52 5.05
N ARG A 68 1.55 25.45 4.98
CA ARG A 68 0.83 25.09 3.75
C ARG A 68 1.24 25.96 2.56
N ASP A 69 1.40 27.26 2.77
CA ASP A 69 1.79 28.20 1.70
C ASP A 69 3.21 27.93 1.20
N GLU A 70 4.12 27.56 2.10
CA GLU A 70 5.48 27.20 1.72
C GLU A 70 5.51 25.88 0.92
N VAL A 71 4.71 24.89 1.32
CA VAL A 71 4.56 23.63 0.56
C VAL A 71 3.98 23.87 -0.82
N LYS A 72 2.91 24.68 -0.91
CA LYS A 72 2.30 25.07 -2.19
C LYS A 72 3.31 25.74 -3.13
N LYS A 73 4.10 26.68 -2.59
CA LYS A 73 5.17 27.34 -3.35
C LYS A 73 6.22 26.36 -3.86
N ARG A 74 6.64 25.38 -3.06
CA ARG A 74 7.61 24.34 -3.46
C ARG A 74 7.06 23.44 -4.57
N LEU A 75 5.77 23.12 -4.54
CA LEU A 75 5.09 22.24 -5.50
C LEU A 75 4.57 22.98 -6.75
N GLY A 76 4.77 24.30 -6.85
CA GLY A 76 4.25 25.10 -7.97
C GLY A 76 2.72 25.20 -7.99
N MET A 77 2.07 25.05 -6.84
CA MET A 77 0.62 25.12 -6.70
C MET A 77 0.18 26.53 -6.28
N PRO A 78 -0.96 27.04 -6.80
CA PRO A 78 -1.54 28.32 -6.35
C PRO A 78 -2.07 28.24 -4.91
#